data_AF-A2FIH0-F1
#
_entry.id   AF-A2FIH0-F1
#
_cell.length_a   1.000
_cell.length_b   1.000
_cell.length_c   1.000
_cell.angle_alpha   90.00
_cell.angle_beta   90.00
_cell.angle_gamma   90.00
#
_symmetry.space_group_name_H-M   'P 1'
#
loop_
_entity.id
_entity.type
_entity.pdbx_description
1 polymer ?
#
loop_
_entity_poly.entity_id
_entity_poly.type
_entity_poly.pdbx_seq_one_letter_code
_entity_poly.pdbx_strand_id
1 'polypeptide(L)'
;MNDIPQLDFRPRPPQKSCRRNSARRHLYESSVVRKENCSERVNSARSRPKLSQRELMVVKSNKAKYNAWIKKWDRDQGIKRFLMLKDIVDKCKGYSKNQLDELYGNASELVFMRIFVFIRWNCRSTISIDIQLQALRIFFDASSGFCYSEHFLKNGGVDILLSFLELRDEISENDLSEVLKTFLSLSQQGAHSVQYILDTKFLTIFLDTLPSFKDEENLNLATMLLLQLSEGNDAYAETFTLALMSRFHALSSDDEALHSVSHVFRVLLTPKIAAEVDIKGNYNDLLALGSSSNLDIRYDGVIVFSLIAENTTKLRRDFIFDNLLEILLNPLGITNELISRRQTFATKVLLTITKQNGIAGLTLKEDFERFLVPLCKIIGNTVNFSAQKSSAKIITHYYCDDPHIKTLLENAIPTDWIRNLTLDPHTFCLNINQIQADFFLSLEPESFLIDVSAKQTQIRKATTKARLELKHRTQQQGQYGSIIKPTIALRESPFRFNVTTNVDLNALFQQ
;
A
#
# COMPACT_ATOMS: atom_id res chain seq x y z
N MET A 1 -11.15 50.70 -26.38
CA MET A 1 -10.60 49.96 -27.55
C MET A 1 -9.41 50.75 -28.08
N ASN A 2 -8.45 50.06 -28.68
CA ASN A 2 -7.09 50.55 -28.97
C ASN A 2 -6.29 50.84 -27.70
N ASP A 3 -5.45 49.87 -27.29
CA ASP A 3 -3.99 50.03 -27.31
C ASP A 3 -3.33 48.71 -26.88
N ILE A 4 -2.69 48.04 -27.83
CA ILE A 4 -1.83 46.86 -27.62
C ILE A 4 -0.58 47.06 -28.48
N PRO A 5 0.64 47.07 -27.92
CA PRO A 5 1.85 47.30 -28.70
C PRO A 5 2.14 46.09 -29.61
N GLN A 6 2.30 46.34 -30.91
CA GLN A 6 2.76 45.32 -31.85
C GLN A 6 4.26 45.05 -31.65
N LEU A 7 4.61 43.83 -31.26
CA LEU A 7 5.99 43.36 -31.18
C LEU A 7 6.51 43.04 -32.59
N ASP A 8 7.42 43.88 -33.12
CA ASP A 8 8.00 43.70 -34.46
C ASP A 8 9.06 42.57 -34.46
N PHE A 9 8.62 41.35 -34.73
CA PHE A 9 9.46 40.13 -34.80
C PHE A 9 10.37 40.10 -36.05
N ARG A 10 11.22 41.11 -36.25
CA ARG A 10 12.30 41.08 -37.24
C ARG A 10 13.55 40.41 -36.66
N PRO A 11 14.01 39.26 -37.19
CA PRO A 11 15.29 38.70 -36.79
C PRO A 11 16.43 39.62 -37.24
N ARG A 12 17.31 40.02 -36.32
CA ARG A 12 18.59 40.67 -36.69
C ARG A 12 19.41 39.70 -37.56
N PRO A 13 20.05 40.18 -38.65
CA PRO A 13 20.90 39.33 -39.46
C PRO A 13 22.11 38.85 -38.63
N PRO A 14 22.53 37.57 -38.75
CA PRO A 14 23.65 37.04 -37.99
C PRO A 14 24.97 37.72 -38.40
N GLN A 15 25.75 38.15 -37.42
CA GLN A 15 27.10 38.65 -37.66
C GLN A 15 27.99 37.54 -38.24
N LYS A 16 28.81 37.89 -39.23
CA LYS A 16 29.72 36.94 -39.91
C LYS A 16 30.97 36.71 -39.05
N SER A 17 31.16 35.51 -38.52
CA SER A 17 32.44 35.06 -37.97
C SER A 17 32.85 33.67 -38.51
N CYS A 18 34.17 33.46 -38.59
CA CYS A 18 34.87 32.52 -39.47
C CYS A 18 34.44 31.04 -39.49
N ARG A 19 34.62 30.43 -40.67
CA ARG A 19 34.60 28.98 -40.92
C ARG A 19 35.58 28.21 -40.02
N ARG A 20 35.18 27.06 -39.48
CA ARG A 20 36.04 25.86 -39.34
C ARG A 20 35.24 24.60 -39.69
N ASN A 21 35.69 23.88 -40.73
CA ASN A 21 35.08 22.63 -41.22
C ASN A 21 35.94 21.43 -40.84
N SER A 22 35.55 20.62 -39.85
CA SER A 22 36.04 19.25 -39.64
C SER A 22 35.19 18.51 -38.60
N ALA A 23 35.23 17.16 -38.62
CA ALA A 23 34.58 16.25 -37.66
C ALA A 23 33.05 16.01 -37.78
N ARG A 24 32.55 15.67 -38.99
CA ARG A 24 31.20 15.06 -39.13
C ARG A 24 31.12 13.88 -40.12
N ARG A 25 32.00 12.90 -39.93
CA ARG A 25 31.96 11.56 -40.55
C ARG A 25 32.61 10.54 -39.61
N HIS A 26 31.81 9.80 -38.84
CA HIS A 26 32.04 8.44 -38.31
C HIS A 26 30.97 8.16 -37.24
N LEU A 27 29.83 7.57 -37.65
CA LEU A 27 28.78 7.09 -36.74
C LEU A 27 27.81 6.15 -37.49
N TYR A 28 28.35 5.21 -38.28
CA TYR A 28 27.58 4.21 -39.03
C TYR A 28 28.49 3.06 -39.53
N GLU A 29 29.19 2.38 -38.60
CA GLU A 29 30.07 1.23 -38.95
C GLU A 29 30.42 0.39 -37.68
N SER A 30 29.43 -0.23 -37.02
CA SER A 30 29.65 -1.00 -35.78
C SER A 30 28.55 -2.03 -35.45
N SER A 31 28.46 -3.13 -36.21
CA SER A 31 27.51 -4.22 -35.93
C SER A 31 27.93 -5.63 -36.41
N VAL A 32 29.24 -5.90 -36.52
CA VAL A 32 29.77 -7.28 -36.58
C VAL A 32 31.01 -7.39 -35.70
N VAL A 33 31.04 -8.39 -34.81
CA VAL A 33 32.24 -8.74 -34.02
C VAL A 33 32.59 -10.20 -34.27
N ARG A 34 33.80 -10.43 -34.77
CA ARG A 34 34.61 -11.59 -34.40
C ARG A 34 36.08 -11.18 -34.41
N LYS A 35 36.83 -11.57 -33.38
CA LYS A 35 38.27 -11.36 -33.30
C LYS A 35 38.98 -12.46 -34.07
N GLU A 36 40.02 -12.11 -34.80
CA GLU A 36 41.20 -12.95 -34.96
C GLU A 36 42.42 -12.06 -35.21
N ASN A 37 43.59 -12.49 -34.74
CA ASN A 37 44.81 -11.69 -34.81
C ASN A 37 45.59 -12.04 -36.08
N CYS A 38 45.91 -11.04 -36.90
CA CYS A 38 47.17 -11.04 -37.64
C CYS A 38 47.60 -9.62 -38.00
N SER A 39 48.90 -9.38 -38.01
CA SER A 39 49.49 -8.05 -38.23
C SER A 39 50.04 -7.92 -39.64
N GLU A 40 49.58 -6.94 -40.42
CA GLU A 40 50.40 -6.31 -41.46
C GLU A 40 49.86 -4.94 -41.90
N ARG A 41 50.74 -4.07 -42.38
CA ARG A 41 50.40 -2.71 -42.84
C ARG A 41 50.36 -2.63 -44.37
N VAL A 42 49.17 -2.54 -44.96
CA VAL A 42 49.02 -2.03 -46.34
C VAL A 42 47.88 -1.02 -46.40
N ASN A 43 48.15 0.16 -46.98
CA ASN A 43 47.16 1.20 -47.20
C ASN A 43 46.23 0.84 -48.37
N SER A 44 45.23 0.00 -48.13
CA SER A 44 44.10 -0.15 -49.05
C SER A 44 43.05 0.93 -48.77
N ALA A 45 42.68 1.70 -49.80
CA ALA A 45 41.56 2.62 -49.70
C ALA A 45 40.28 1.79 -49.47
N ARG A 46 39.60 1.99 -48.34
CA ARG A 46 38.37 1.24 -47.98
C ARG A 46 37.36 1.30 -49.13
N SER A 47 37.29 0.22 -49.91
CA SER A 47 36.36 0.09 -51.03
C SER A 47 34.95 0.05 -50.45
N ARG A 48 34.24 1.17 -50.51
CA ARG A 48 32.86 1.24 -50.03
C ARG A 48 32.04 0.21 -50.81
N PRO A 49 31.23 -0.63 -50.15
CA PRO A 49 30.42 -1.61 -50.84
C PRO A 49 29.57 -0.91 -51.89
N LYS A 50 29.73 -1.33 -53.15
CA LYS A 50 28.99 -0.77 -54.29
C LYS A 50 27.56 -1.29 -54.22
N LEU A 51 26.70 -0.56 -53.49
CA LEU A 51 25.26 -0.78 -53.44
C LEU A 51 24.72 -1.01 -54.85
N SER A 52 23.88 -2.04 -55.01
CA SER A 52 23.21 -2.34 -56.27
C SER A 52 22.30 -1.19 -56.71
N GLN A 53 21.98 -1.15 -58.00
CA GLN A 53 21.08 -0.13 -58.54
C GLN A 53 19.69 -0.14 -57.84
N ARG A 54 19.23 -1.31 -57.36
CA ARG A 54 17.99 -1.45 -56.58
C ARG A 54 18.11 -0.77 -55.21
N GLU A 55 19.17 -1.06 -54.47
CA GLU A 55 19.44 -0.44 -53.15
C GLU A 55 19.65 1.07 -53.29
N LEU A 56 20.36 1.53 -54.33
CA LEU A 56 20.54 2.95 -54.62
C LEU A 56 19.21 3.68 -54.90
N MET A 57 18.22 3.02 -55.51
CA MET A 57 16.88 3.59 -55.67
C MET A 57 16.08 3.61 -54.36
N VAL A 58 16.17 2.56 -53.54
CA VAL A 58 15.55 2.54 -52.20
C VAL A 58 16.14 3.64 -51.31
N VAL A 59 17.47 3.77 -51.24
CA VAL A 59 18.15 4.82 -50.46
C VAL A 59 17.78 6.23 -50.95
N LYS A 60 17.60 6.44 -52.27
CA LYS A 60 17.10 7.71 -52.81
C LYS A 60 15.64 7.99 -52.38
N SER A 61 14.76 7.00 -52.44
CA SER A 61 13.36 7.11 -52.03
C SER A 61 13.22 7.40 -50.54
N ASN A 62 13.92 6.63 -49.71
CA ASN A 62 13.99 6.81 -48.25
C ASN A 62 14.51 8.21 -47.87
N LYS A 63 15.61 8.65 -48.49
CA LYS A 63 16.11 10.02 -48.33
C LYS A 63 15.11 11.09 -48.78
N ALA A 64 14.27 10.82 -49.80
CA ALA A 64 13.22 11.73 -50.23
C ALA A 64 12.08 11.83 -49.20
N LYS A 65 11.63 10.72 -48.60
CA LYS A 65 10.66 10.70 -47.48
C LYS A 65 11.13 11.59 -46.33
N TYR A 66 12.32 11.31 -45.78
CA TYR A 66 12.90 12.11 -44.69
C TYR A 66 13.10 13.58 -45.08
N ASN A 67 13.61 13.86 -46.29
CA ASN A 67 13.80 15.23 -46.78
C ASN A 67 12.48 16.00 -46.92
N ALA A 68 11.36 15.33 -47.24
CA ALA A 68 10.05 15.96 -47.28
C ALA A 68 9.55 16.30 -45.86
N TRP A 69 9.69 15.36 -44.90
CA TRP A 69 9.32 15.57 -43.50
C TRP A 69 10.11 16.72 -42.86
N ILE A 70 11.45 16.70 -42.95
CA ILE A 70 12.30 17.73 -42.34
C ILE A 70 12.08 19.11 -42.99
N LYS A 71 11.82 19.15 -44.31
CA LYS A 71 11.48 20.40 -45.02
C LYS A 71 10.14 20.97 -44.56
N LYS A 72 9.20 20.17 -44.06
CA LYS A 72 8.00 20.65 -43.38
C LYS A 72 8.37 21.17 -41.98
N TRP A 73 9.02 20.35 -41.16
CA TRP A 73 9.43 20.67 -39.79
C TRP A 73 10.28 21.94 -39.63
N ASP A 74 11.26 22.16 -40.51
CA ASP A 74 12.15 23.33 -40.45
C ASP A 74 11.49 24.61 -40.98
N ARG A 75 10.48 24.50 -41.88
CA ARG A 75 9.69 25.63 -42.38
C ARG A 75 8.62 26.09 -41.41
N ASP A 76 7.97 25.12 -40.78
CA ASP A 76 6.82 25.34 -39.91
C ASP A 76 7.31 25.62 -38.48
N GLN A 77 6.92 26.76 -37.92
CA GLN A 77 7.27 27.22 -36.57
C GLN A 77 6.02 27.28 -35.67
N GLY A 78 6.22 27.22 -34.35
CA GLY A 78 5.14 27.29 -33.37
C GLY A 78 4.07 26.22 -33.58
N ILE A 79 2.80 26.65 -33.57
CA ILE A 79 1.57 25.84 -33.64
C ILE A 79 1.65 24.70 -34.69
N LYS A 80 2.21 24.96 -35.87
CA LYS A 80 2.28 23.94 -36.93
C LYS A 80 3.17 22.73 -36.58
N ARG A 81 4.16 22.88 -35.69
CA ARG A 81 4.91 21.73 -35.17
C ARG A 81 4.06 20.90 -34.22
N PHE A 82 3.24 21.52 -33.38
CA PHE A 82 2.25 20.82 -32.56
C PHE A 82 1.23 20.08 -33.42
N LEU A 83 0.78 20.66 -34.54
CA LEU A 83 -0.04 19.95 -35.52
C LEU A 83 0.70 18.77 -36.18
N MET A 84 2.01 18.86 -36.42
CA MET A 84 2.81 17.71 -36.88
C MET A 84 2.98 16.63 -35.80
N LEU A 85 3.17 17.02 -34.53
CA LEU A 85 3.30 16.08 -33.42
C LEU A 85 1.98 15.36 -33.15
N LYS A 86 0.86 16.07 -33.18
CA LYS A 86 -0.48 15.47 -33.12
C LYS A 86 -0.72 14.49 -34.28
N ASP A 87 -0.32 14.85 -35.51
CA ASP A 87 -0.39 13.93 -36.67
C ASP A 87 0.44 12.64 -36.48
N ILE A 88 1.47 12.66 -35.62
CA ILE A 88 2.22 11.47 -35.22
C ILE A 88 1.45 10.68 -34.15
N VAL A 89 0.97 11.34 -33.09
CA VAL A 89 0.20 10.70 -32.01
C VAL A 89 -1.07 10.01 -32.54
N ASP A 90 -1.83 10.70 -33.39
CA ASP A 90 -3.10 10.20 -33.94
C ASP A 90 -2.90 9.02 -34.90
N LYS A 91 -1.77 8.95 -35.62
CA LYS A 91 -1.54 7.94 -36.69
C LYS A 91 -0.64 6.78 -36.30
N CYS A 92 0.39 7.01 -35.49
CA CYS A 92 1.50 6.08 -35.27
C CYS A 92 1.37 5.26 -33.97
N LYS A 93 0.27 5.40 -33.24
CA LYS A 93 0.01 4.66 -32.00
C LYS A 93 0.02 3.15 -32.26
N GLY A 94 0.83 2.41 -31.51
CA GLY A 94 1.00 0.96 -31.66
C GLY A 94 1.85 0.52 -32.85
N TYR A 95 2.57 1.41 -33.53
CA TYR A 95 3.47 1.04 -34.63
C TYR A 95 4.73 0.33 -34.10
N SER A 96 5.25 -0.62 -34.88
CA SER A 96 6.61 -1.14 -34.70
C SER A 96 7.66 -0.14 -35.16
N LYS A 97 8.91 -0.28 -34.69
CA LYS A 97 10.06 0.45 -35.25
C LYS A 97 10.13 0.35 -36.78
N ASN A 98 9.87 -0.84 -37.33
CA ASN A 98 9.92 -1.06 -38.78
C ASN A 98 8.87 -0.24 -39.54
N GLN A 99 7.67 -0.04 -38.98
CA GLN A 99 6.62 0.80 -39.58
C GLN A 99 6.95 2.30 -39.45
N LEU A 100 7.54 2.73 -38.33
CA LEU A 100 8.08 4.09 -38.18
C LEU A 100 9.21 4.36 -39.18
N ASP A 101 10.11 3.40 -39.39
CA ASP A 101 11.16 3.49 -40.40
C ASP A 101 10.61 3.47 -41.82
N GLU A 102 9.60 2.65 -42.15
CA GLU A 102 8.96 2.72 -43.47
C GLU A 102 8.30 4.09 -43.70
N LEU A 103 7.62 4.65 -42.70
CA LEU A 103 6.97 5.96 -42.78
C LEU A 103 7.99 7.08 -43.05
N TYR A 104 9.12 7.11 -42.33
CA TYR A 104 10.12 8.18 -42.42
C TYR A 104 11.28 7.91 -43.38
N GLY A 105 11.38 6.71 -43.96
CA GLY A 105 12.44 6.33 -44.89
C GLY A 105 13.74 5.90 -44.21
N ASN A 106 13.64 4.92 -43.30
CA ASN A 106 14.73 4.40 -42.48
C ASN A 106 15.50 5.51 -41.75
N ALA A 107 14.74 6.44 -41.18
CA ALA A 107 15.22 7.66 -40.54
C ALA A 107 14.38 8.04 -39.30
N SER A 108 13.67 7.07 -38.72
CA SER A 108 12.82 7.23 -37.53
C SER A 108 13.57 7.85 -36.35
N GLU A 109 14.79 7.38 -36.08
CA GLU A 109 15.69 7.89 -35.04
C GLU A 109 16.05 9.37 -35.25
N LEU A 110 16.18 9.82 -36.50
CA LEU A 110 16.44 11.23 -36.82
C LEU A 110 15.19 12.10 -36.63
N VAL A 111 14.00 11.57 -36.86
CA VAL A 111 12.72 12.23 -36.54
C VAL A 111 12.56 12.34 -35.03
N PHE A 112 12.74 11.23 -34.31
CA PHE A 112 12.74 11.19 -32.85
C PHE A 112 13.69 12.23 -32.24
N MET A 113 14.96 12.26 -32.67
CA MET A 113 15.94 13.23 -32.18
C MET A 113 15.58 14.69 -32.50
N ARG A 114 14.79 14.95 -33.56
CA ARG A 114 14.26 16.31 -33.84
C ARG A 114 13.14 16.72 -32.89
N ILE A 115 12.29 15.78 -32.48
CA ILE A 115 11.25 16.00 -31.47
C ILE A 115 11.89 16.22 -30.10
N PHE A 116 12.84 15.36 -29.71
CA PHE A 116 13.58 15.49 -28.45
C PHE A 116 14.34 16.83 -28.33
N VAL A 117 15.03 17.28 -29.38
CA VAL A 117 15.71 18.59 -29.41
C VAL A 117 14.72 19.76 -29.35
N PHE A 118 13.49 19.60 -29.85
CA PHE A 118 12.44 20.62 -29.72
C PHE A 118 11.91 20.70 -28.28
N ILE A 119 11.72 19.58 -27.59
CA ILE A 119 11.37 19.55 -26.16
C ILE A 119 12.48 20.16 -25.31
N ARG A 120 13.75 19.82 -25.56
CA ARG A 120 14.92 20.42 -24.90
C ARG A 120 15.09 21.93 -25.15
N TRP A 121 14.45 22.46 -26.20
CA TRP A 121 14.34 23.90 -26.44
C TRP A 121 13.16 24.51 -25.69
N ASN A 122 12.00 23.84 -25.71
CA ASN A 122 10.77 24.30 -25.09
C ASN A 122 10.77 24.17 -23.55
N CYS A 123 11.64 23.35 -22.93
CA CYS A 123 11.68 23.14 -21.48
C CYS A 123 12.10 24.35 -20.61
N ARG A 124 12.30 25.53 -21.23
CA ARG A 124 12.46 26.82 -20.55
C ARG A 124 11.44 27.86 -21.04
N SER A 125 10.26 27.39 -21.44
CA SER A 125 9.19 28.20 -22.02
C SER A 125 7.85 27.69 -21.54
N THR A 126 6.93 28.62 -21.26
CA THR A 126 5.58 28.36 -20.73
C THR A 126 4.65 27.82 -21.83
N ILE A 127 5.06 26.75 -22.51
CA ILE A 127 4.37 26.15 -23.66
C ILE A 127 4.09 24.68 -23.34
N SER A 128 2.81 24.30 -23.40
CA SER A 128 2.29 22.94 -23.29
C SER A 128 3.24 21.87 -23.83
N ILE A 129 3.61 20.92 -22.99
CA ILE A 129 4.55 19.82 -23.30
C ILE A 129 3.82 18.51 -23.58
N ASP A 130 2.57 18.39 -23.16
CA ASP A 130 1.62 17.29 -23.42
C ASP A 130 1.80 16.59 -24.78
N ILE A 131 1.48 17.24 -25.90
CA ILE A 131 1.53 16.67 -27.26
C ILE A 131 2.98 16.30 -27.64
N GLN A 132 3.97 16.96 -27.05
CA GLN A 132 5.38 16.67 -27.30
C GLN A 132 5.82 15.39 -26.60
N LEU A 133 5.40 15.19 -25.34
CA LEU A 133 5.66 13.98 -24.55
C LEU A 133 4.88 12.77 -25.08
N GLN A 134 3.60 12.96 -25.42
CA GLN A 134 2.81 11.95 -26.16
C GLN A 134 3.56 11.52 -27.42
N ALA A 135 4.03 12.46 -28.23
CA ALA A 135 4.75 12.16 -29.47
C ALA A 135 6.12 11.50 -29.25
N LEU A 136 6.79 11.66 -28.09
CA LEU A 136 7.96 10.85 -27.74
C LEU A 136 7.57 9.42 -27.36
N ARG A 137 6.54 9.22 -26.54
CA ARG A 137 6.09 7.88 -26.10
C ARG A 137 5.70 6.98 -27.26
N ILE A 138 5.14 7.52 -28.35
CA ILE A 138 4.91 6.79 -29.61
C ILE A 138 6.17 6.04 -30.11
N PHE A 139 7.38 6.57 -29.86
CA PHE A 139 8.63 5.89 -30.21
C PHE A 139 9.08 4.91 -29.11
N PHE A 140 8.92 5.23 -27.83
CA PHE A 140 9.27 4.33 -26.72
C PHE A 140 8.37 3.08 -26.68
N ASP A 141 7.05 3.27 -26.79
CA ASP A 141 6.01 2.24 -26.77
C ASP A 141 5.98 1.41 -28.07
N ALA A 142 6.77 1.81 -29.08
CA ALA A 142 6.88 1.06 -30.33
C ALA A 142 7.51 -0.32 -30.10
N SER A 143 7.05 -1.35 -30.79
CA SER A 143 7.72 -2.65 -30.70
C SER A 143 9.14 -2.57 -31.29
N SER A 144 10.12 -3.02 -30.50
CA SER A 144 11.57 -2.75 -30.66
C SER A 144 11.99 -1.28 -30.50
N GLY A 145 11.26 -0.50 -29.69
CA GLY A 145 11.52 0.92 -29.40
C GLY A 145 12.73 1.24 -28.52
N PHE A 146 13.38 0.23 -27.93
CA PHE A 146 14.50 0.41 -26.97
C PHE A 146 15.61 1.38 -27.42
N CYS A 147 15.92 1.43 -28.72
CA CYS A 147 16.92 2.38 -29.25
C CYS A 147 16.55 3.87 -29.03
N TYR A 148 15.26 4.22 -29.02
CA TYR A 148 14.81 5.60 -28.82
C TYR A 148 14.88 5.99 -27.35
N SER A 149 14.49 5.08 -26.43
CA SER A 149 14.64 5.28 -25.00
C SER A 149 16.12 5.31 -24.60
N GLU A 150 16.96 4.40 -25.13
CA GLU A 150 18.42 4.46 -24.97
C GLU A 150 19.00 5.81 -25.43
N HIS A 151 18.56 6.34 -26.59
CA HIS A 151 18.94 7.67 -27.06
C HIS A 151 18.39 8.82 -26.20
N PHE A 152 17.19 8.70 -25.64
CA PHE A 152 16.62 9.69 -24.72
C PHE A 152 17.47 9.80 -23.45
N LEU A 153 17.67 8.66 -22.78
CA LEU A 153 18.42 8.53 -21.53
C LEU A 153 19.84 9.08 -21.72
N LYS A 154 20.61 8.54 -22.67
CA LYS A 154 22.02 8.89 -22.91
C LYS A 154 22.28 10.35 -23.32
N ASN A 155 21.26 11.11 -23.72
CA ASN A 155 21.38 12.53 -24.06
C ASN A 155 20.79 13.46 -22.98
N GLY A 156 20.63 12.98 -21.74
CA GLY A 156 20.09 13.76 -20.62
C GLY A 156 18.60 14.04 -20.76
N GLY A 157 17.83 13.04 -21.21
CA GLY A 157 16.37 13.11 -21.27
C GLY A 157 15.71 13.04 -19.89
N VAL A 158 16.29 12.28 -18.96
CA VAL A 158 15.85 12.21 -17.55
C VAL A 158 15.94 13.59 -16.90
N ASP A 159 17.06 14.29 -17.05
CA ASP A 159 17.25 15.65 -16.51
C ASP A 159 16.16 16.64 -16.98
N ILE A 160 15.67 16.48 -18.21
CA ILE A 160 14.61 17.31 -18.77
C ILE A 160 13.26 16.98 -18.11
N LEU A 161 12.93 15.69 -17.95
CA LEU A 161 11.72 15.29 -17.22
C LEU A 161 11.75 15.73 -15.75
N LEU A 162 12.91 15.64 -15.10
CA LEU A 162 13.11 16.14 -13.74
C LEU A 162 12.94 17.65 -13.65
N SER A 163 13.46 18.41 -14.62
CA SER A 163 13.25 19.87 -14.65
C SER A 163 11.78 20.28 -14.81
N PHE A 164 10.92 19.42 -15.38
CA PHE A 164 9.47 19.66 -15.40
C PHE A 164 8.81 19.36 -14.04
N LEU A 165 9.29 18.38 -13.28
CA LEU A 165 8.84 18.15 -11.90
C LEU A 165 9.27 19.30 -10.97
N GLU A 166 10.51 19.78 -11.10
CA GLU A 166 10.99 20.96 -10.36
C GLU A 166 10.12 22.20 -10.64
N LEU A 167 9.67 22.37 -11.89
CA LEU A 167 8.78 23.45 -12.36
C LEU A 167 7.27 23.13 -12.24
N ARG A 168 6.85 22.20 -11.36
CA ARG A 168 5.43 21.79 -11.20
C ARG A 168 4.45 22.96 -10.99
N ASP A 169 4.90 24.05 -10.36
CA ASP A 169 4.09 25.26 -10.08
C ASP A 169 3.85 26.14 -11.33
N GLU A 170 4.55 25.87 -12.45
CA GLU A 170 4.45 26.60 -13.73
C GLU A 170 3.79 25.77 -14.87
N ILE A 171 3.61 24.46 -14.71
CA ILE A 171 3.00 23.56 -15.72
C ILE A 171 1.57 23.16 -15.34
N SER A 172 0.81 22.58 -16.29
CA SER A 172 -0.53 22.07 -15.99
C SER A 172 -0.49 20.66 -15.38
N GLU A 173 -1.53 20.27 -14.62
CA GLU A 173 -1.69 18.90 -14.12
C GLU A 173 -1.69 17.86 -15.28
N ASN A 174 -2.17 18.25 -16.46
CA ASN A 174 -2.09 17.41 -17.67
C ASN A 174 -0.65 17.26 -18.19
N ASP A 175 0.16 18.33 -18.18
CA ASP A 175 1.58 18.26 -18.50
C ASP A 175 2.35 17.39 -17.48
N LEU A 176 2.02 17.51 -16.20
CA LEU A 176 2.57 16.66 -15.13
C LEU A 176 2.21 15.18 -15.34
N SER A 177 0.94 14.89 -15.63
CA SER A 177 0.46 13.55 -15.98
C SER A 177 1.24 12.96 -17.15
N GLU A 178 1.51 13.79 -18.17
CA GLU A 178 2.29 13.45 -19.36
C GLU A 178 3.79 13.23 -19.07
N VAL A 179 4.37 13.91 -18.09
CA VAL A 179 5.71 13.61 -17.56
C VAL A 179 5.72 12.25 -16.84
N LEU A 180 4.76 11.99 -15.95
CA LEU A 180 4.68 10.73 -15.20
C LEU A 180 4.47 9.52 -16.13
N LYS A 181 3.55 9.63 -17.09
CA LYS A 181 3.33 8.65 -18.17
C LYS A 181 4.60 8.40 -19.00
N THR A 182 5.46 9.40 -19.16
CA THR A 182 6.74 9.27 -19.89
C THR A 182 7.82 8.58 -19.06
N PHE A 183 7.88 8.81 -17.74
CA PHE A 183 8.72 8.00 -16.86
C PHE A 183 8.30 6.51 -16.86
N LEU A 184 6.99 6.22 -16.78
CA LEU A 184 6.45 4.85 -16.85
C LEU A 184 6.81 4.15 -18.17
N SER A 185 6.60 4.81 -19.31
CA SER A 185 6.98 4.30 -20.63
C SER A 185 8.48 4.01 -20.76
N LEU A 186 9.34 4.79 -20.10
CA LEU A 186 10.79 4.56 -20.05
C LEU A 186 11.18 3.40 -19.12
N SER A 187 10.56 3.24 -17.95
CA SER A 187 10.83 2.12 -17.04
C SER A 187 10.34 0.78 -17.60
N GLN A 188 9.29 0.77 -18.44
CA GLN A 188 8.81 -0.43 -19.15
C GLN A 188 9.82 -0.99 -20.18
N GLN A 189 10.87 -0.24 -20.52
CA GLN A 189 11.92 -0.66 -21.46
C GLN A 189 12.93 -1.65 -20.84
N GLY A 190 12.81 -1.93 -19.53
CA GLY A 190 13.62 -2.91 -18.81
C GLY A 190 14.68 -2.31 -17.88
N ALA A 191 15.34 -3.18 -17.11
CA ALA A 191 16.16 -2.81 -15.94
C ALA A 191 17.28 -1.79 -16.20
N HIS A 192 17.87 -1.75 -17.41
CA HIS A 192 18.88 -0.73 -17.75
C HIS A 192 18.27 0.69 -17.77
N SER A 193 17.02 0.84 -18.19
CA SER A 193 16.34 2.13 -18.19
C SER A 193 15.93 2.55 -16.78
N VAL A 194 15.48 1.60 -15.96
CA VAL A 194 15.24 1.81 -14.52
C VAL A 194 16.52 2.27 -13.81
N GLN A 195 17.64 1.55 -14.00
CA GLN A 195 18.95 1.93 -13.47
C GLN A 195 19.32 3.37 -13.82
N TYR A 196 19.23 3.73 -15.11
CA TYR A 196 19.60 5.08 -15.56
C TYR A 196 18.71 6.18 -14.97
N ILE A 197 17.43 5.90 -14.67
CA ILE A 197 16.57 6.85 -13.97
C ILE A 197 17.03 7.01 -12.51
N LEU A 198 17.35 5.91 -11.82
CA LEU A 198 17.74 5.90 -10.40
C LEU A 198 19.17 6.40 -10.15
N ASP A 199 20.06 6.34 -11.15
CA ASP A 199 21.40 6.94 -11.12
C ASP A 199 21.36 8.50 -11.14
N THR A 200 20.19 9.11 -11.38
CA THR A 200 19.97 10.56 -11.34
C THR A 200 19.37 11.03 -10.02
N LYS A 201 19.13 12.35 -9.89
CA LYS A 201 18.40 12.95 -8.76
C LYS A 201 16.90 12.62 -8.71
N PHE A 202 16.42 11.61 -9.44
CA PHE A 202 15.02 11.23 -9.52
C PHE A 202 14.39 11.09 -8.13
N LEU A 203 14.98 10.25 -7.26
CA LEU A 203 14.42 9.95 -5.94
C LEU A 203 14.15 11.21 -5.10
N THR A 204 15.12 12.12 -5.03
CA THR A 204 15.00 13.34 -4.22
C THR A 204 13.98 14.29 -4.81
N ILE A 205 14.10 14.61 -6.10
CA ILE A 205 13.20 15.57 -6.77
C ILE A 205 11.76 15.05 -6.73
N PHE A 206 11.54 13.79 -7.14
CA PHE A 206 10.22 13.19 -7.20
C PHE A 206 9.51 13.23 -5.83
N LEU A 207 10.19 12.80 -4.76
CA LEU A 207 9.60 12.77 -3.42
C LEU A 207 9.45 14.16 -2.78
N ASP A 208 10.29 15.14 -3.15
CA ASP A 208 10.09 16.54 -2.75
C ASP A 208 8.89 17.18 -3.48
N THR A 209 8.57 16.71 -4.70
CA THR A 209 7.42 17.20 -5.48
C THR A 209 6.10 16.49 -5.17
N LEU A 210 6.13 15.24 -4.70
CA LEU A 210 4.95 14.40 -4.45
C LEU A 210 3.87 15.06 -3.54
N PRO A 211 4.19 15.78 -2.44
CA PRO A 211 3.19 16.45 -1.61
C PRO A 211 2.50 17.66 -2.29
N SER A 212 2.88 18.00 -3.54
CA SER A 212 2.26 19.08 -4.31
C SER A 212 1.25 18.59 -5.36
N PHE A 213 1.14 17.28 -5.59
CA PHE A 213 0.19 16.72 -6.57
C PHE A 213 -1.22 16.75 -5.99
N LYS A 214 -2.20 17.23 -6.77
CA LYS A 214 -3.59 17.49 -6.31
C LYS A 214 -4.65 16.70 -7.09
N ASP A 215 -4.22 15.87 -8.02
CA ASP A 215 -5.06 15.10 -8.92
C ASP A 215 -4.86 13.61 -8.65
N GLU A 216 -5.96 12.90 -8.43
CA GLU A 216 -5.97 11.46 -8.15
C GLU A 216 -5.30 10.68 -9.30
N GLU A 217 -5.41 11.12 -10.56
CA GLU A 217 -4.71 10.47 -11.68
C GLU A 217 -3.19 10.60 -11.53
N ASN A 218 -2.69 11.79 -11.17
CA ASN A 218 -1.26 12.05 -10.99
C ASN A 218 -0.70 11.32 -9.76
N LEU A 219 -1.45 11.22 -8.67
CA LEU A 219 -1.08 10.43 -7.49
C LEU A 219 -1.07 8.92 -7.76
N ASN A 220 -2.04 8.40 -8.52
CA ASN A 220 -2.05 7.00 -8.97
C ASN A 220 -0.88 6.70 -9.94
N LEU A 221 -0.59 7.58 -10.90
CA LEU A 221 0.56 7.44 -11.80
C LEU A 221 1.90 7.49 -11.05
N ALA A 222 2.01 8.35 -10.03
CA ALA A 222 3.17 8.42 -9.15
C ALA A 222 3.37 7.14 -8.34
N THR A 223 2.27 6.58 -7.81
CA THR A 223 2.25 5.27 -7.13
C THR A 223 2.73 4.17 -8.06
N MET A 224 2.15 4.05 -9.26
CA MET A 224 2.56 3.06 -10.27
C MET A 224 4.05 3.19 -10.61
N LEU A 225 4.58 4.41 -10.72
CA LEU A 225 5.98 4.64 -11.06
C LEU A 225 6.93 4.19 -9.96
N LEU A 226 6.64 4.47 -8.69
CA LEU A 226 7.43 3.98 -7.55
C LEU A 226 7.44 2.45 -7.50
N LEU A 227 6.28 1.81 -7.67
CA LEU A 227 6.17 0.35 -7.71
C LEU A 227 7.01 -0.22 -8.86
N GLN A 228 6.85 0.30 -10.08
CA GLN A 228 7.52 -0.25 -11.26
C GLN A 228 9.04 0.01 -11.29
N LEU A 229 9.54 1.08 -10.66
CA LEU A 229 10.99 1.33 -10.50
C LEU A 229 11.63 0.42 -9.44
N SER A 230 10.84 -0.11 -8.50
CA SER A 230 11.29 -1.05 -7.46
C SER A 230 11.19 -2.52 -7.87
N GLU A 231 10.46 -2.82 -8.96
CA GLU A 231 10.07 -4.18 -9.32
C GLU A 231 11.28 -5.10 -9.51
N GLY A 232 11.35 -6.16 -8.69
CA GLY A 232 12.42 -7.15 -8.72
C GLY A 232 13.75 -6.73 -8.07
N ASN A 233 13.83 -5.58 -7.38
CA ASN A 233 15.03 -5.20 -6.62
C ASN A 233 14.72 -4.70 -5.20
N ASP A 234 14.93 -5.58 -4.22
CA ASP A 234 14.81 -5.29 -2.77
C ASP A 234 15.54 -4.00 -2.34
N ALA A 235 16.72 -3.71 -2.87
CA ALA A 235 17.50 -2.53 -2.48
C ALA A 235 16.87 -1.21 -2.96
N TYR A 236 16.11 -1.23 -4.05
CA TYR A 236 15.33 -0.07 -4.51
C TYR A 236 14.02 0.04 -3.71
N ALA A 237 13.35 -1.07 -3.43
CA ALA A 237 12.20 -1.08 -2.51
C ALA A 237 12.55 -0.53 -1.11
N GLU A 238 13.71 -0.90 -0.57
CA GLU A 238 14.28 -0.37 0.68
C GLU A 238 14.52 1.15 0.57
N THR A 239 15.28 1.56 -0.44
CA THR A 239 15.63 2.98 -0.67
C THR A 239 14.38 3.85 -0.82
N PHE A 240 13.38 3.40 -1.59
CA PHE A 240 12.10 4.10 -1.73
C PHE A 240 11.33 4.14 -0.41
N THR A 241 11.25 3.02 0.32
CA THR A 241 10.53 2.94 1.61
C THR A 241 11.12 3.91 2.62
N LEU A 242 12.45 3.90 2.83
CA LEU A 242 13.12 4.80 3.76
C LEU A 242 12.98 6.28 3.35
N ALA A 243 13.09 6.59 2.05
CA ALA A 243 12.95 7.94 1.55
C ALA A 243 11.50 8.48 1.64
N LEU A 244 10.48 7.62 1.46
CA LEU A 244 9.07 7.95 1.71
C LEU A 244 8.81 8.18 3.20
N MET A 245 9.31 7.32 4.08
CA MET A 245 9.18 7.50 5.53
C MET A 245 9.78 8.83 5.98
N SER A 246 10.96 9.21 5.46
CA SER A 246 11.61 10.50 5.78
C SER A 246 10.81 11.76 5.41
N ARG A 247 9.73 11.62 4.63
CA ARG A 247 8.84 12.71 4.17
C ARG A 247 7.38 12.51 4.58
N PHE A 248 7.08 11.50 5.41
CA PHE A 248 5.71 11.08 5.69
C PHE A 248 4.84 12.22 6.22
N HIS A 249 5.33 13.01 7.19
CA HIS A 249 4.63 14.19 7.73
C HIS A 249 4.17 15.20 6.65
N ALA A 250 4.88 15.34 5.52
CA ALA A 250 4.45 16.22 4.43
C ALA A 250 3.26 15.62 3.65
N LEU A 251 3.20 14.29 3.55
CA LEU A 251 2.22 13.52 2.79
C LEU A 251 0.95 13.22 3.62
N SER A 252 1.07 13.18 4.95
CA SER A 252 -0.06 12.93 5.87
C SER A 252 -1.02 14.12 6.06
N SER A 253 -0.87 15.18 5.26
CA SER A 253 -1.77 16.36 5.29
C SER A 253 -2.98 16.22 4.36
N ASP A 254 -2.96 15.22 3.47
CA ASP A 254 -4.01 14.93 2.49
C ASP A 254 -4.33 13.42 2.49
N ASP A 255 -5.62 13.06 2.43
CA ASP A 255 -6.05 11.65 2.48
C ASP A 255 -5.78 10.93 1.13
N GLU A 256 -5.70 11.62 -0.02
CA GLU A 256 -5.40 11.00 -1.33
C GLU A 256 -3.90 10.69 -1.50
N ALA A 257 -3.03 11.63 -1.14
CA ALA A 257 -1.59 11.41 -1.05
C ALA A 257 -1.27 10.33 0.00
N LEU A 258 -1.96 10.33 1.15
CA LEU A 258 -1.80 9.30 2.18
C LEU A 258 -2.21 7.90 1.71
N HIS A 259 -3.25 7.78 0.88
CA HIS A 259 -3.65 6.50 0.26
C HIS A 259 -2.61 5.97 -0.73
N SER A 260 -2.09 6.86 -1.58
CA SER A 260 -1.01 6.54 -2.50
C SER A 260 0.22 6.01 -1.74
N VAL A 261 0.59 6.69 -0.66
CA VAL A 261 1.72 6.32 0.20
C VAL A 261 1.45 5.04 0.99
N SER A 262 0.25 4.81 1.52
CA SER A 262 -0.11 3.56 2.21
C SER A 262 -0.02 2.35 1.29
N HIS A 263 -0.46 2.52 0.04
CA HIS A 263 -0.40 1.47 -0.98
C HIS A 263 1.04 1.12 -1.33
N VAL A 264 1.91 2.13 -1.54
CA VAL A 264 3.34 1.90 -1.77
C VAL A 264 3.97 1.16 -0.60
N PHE A 265 3.71 1.55 0.65
CA PHE A 265 4.23 0.81 1.80
C PHE A 265 3.71 -0.63 1.88
N ARG A 266 2.43 -0.89 1.64
CA ARG A 266 1.89 -2.27 1.67
C ARG A 266 2.56 -3.18 0.63
N VAL A 267 3.00 -2.64 -0.51
CA VAL A 267 3.61 -3.43 -1.60
C VAL A 267 5.14 -3.51 -1.48
N LEU A 268 5.82 -2.43 -1.09
CA LEU A 268 7.29 -2.37 -1.08
C LEU A 268 7.93 -2.79 0.25
N LEU A 269 7.20 -2.76 1.35
CA LEU A 269 7.72 -3.18 2.64
C LEU A 269 7.86 -4.71 2.67
N THR A 270 9.06 -5.21 2.37
CA THR A 270 9.38 -6.64 2.50
C THR A 270 9.72 -7.00 3.96
N PRO A 271 9.67 -8.28 4.36
CA PRO A 271 10.10 -8.75 5.69
C PRO A 271 11.50 -8.28 6.11
N LYS A 272 12.43 -8.12 5.15
CA LYS A 272 13.79 -7.62 5.39
C LYS A 272 13.76 -6.15 5.82
N ILE A 273 13.14 -5.31 4.98
CA ILE A 273 13.05 -3.85 5.18
C ILE A 273 12.30 -3.57 6.50
N ALA A 274 11.22 -4.32 6.76
CA ALA A 274 10.43 -4.22 7.99
C ALA A 274 11.24 -4.45 9.28
N ALA A 275 12.29 -5.27 9.25
CA ALA A 275 13.16 -5.50 10.40
C ALA A 275 14.04 -4.28 10.72
N GLU A 276 14.48 -3.54 9.70
CA GLU A 276 15.49 -2.48 9.79
C GLU A 276 14.89 -1.11 10.08
N VAL A 277 13.69 -0.82 9.55
CA VAL A 277 12.91 0.42 9.77
C VAL A 277 12.96 0.92 11.23
N ASP A 278 13.33 2.20 11.41
CA ASP A 278 13.23 2.83 12.74
C ASP A 278 11.81 3.27 13.05
N ILE A 279 11.12 2.45 13.85
CA ILE A 279 9.78 2.73 14.35
C ILE A 279 9.80 3.89 15.36
N LYS A 280 10.89 4.10 16.11
CA LYS A 280 10.87 5.06 17.22
C LYS A 280 10.81 6.52 16.74
N GLY A 281 11.52 6.86 15.66
CA GLY A 281 11.33 8.14 14.98
C GLY A 281 9.96 8.28 14.29
N ASN A 282 9.50 7.22 13.62
CA ASN A 282 8.39 7.30 12.66
C ASN A 282 7.02 6.79 13.20
N TYR A 283 6.90 6.51 14.51
CA TYR A 283 5.67 5.91 15.07
C TYR A 283 4.43 6.80 14.88
N ASN A 284 4.55 8.08 15.19
CA ASN A 284 3.43 9.04 15.11
C ASN A 284 2.95 9.23 13.66
N ASP A 285 3.89 9.27 12.72
CA ASP A 285 3.65 9.37 11.28
C ASP A 285 2.89 8.12 10.80
N LEU A 286 3.41 6.92 11.08
CA LEU A 286 2.71 5.67 10.74
C LEU A 286 1.34 5.55 11.44
N LEU A 287 1.17 6.09 12.66
CA LEU A 287 -0.13 6.13 13.36
C LEU A 287 -1.16 7.05 12.67
N ALA A 288 -0.77 7.94 11.77
CA ALA A 288 -1.70 8.68 10.92
C ALA A 288 -2.51 7.74 10.00
N LEU A 289 -1.90 6.64 9.52
CA LEU A 289 -2.61 5.60 8.75
C LEU A 289 -3.79 5.03 9.55
N GLY A 290 -3.59 4.78 10.85
CA GLY A 290 -4.64 4.33 11.77
C GLY A 290 -5.66 5.41 12.19
N SER A 291 -5.38 6.68 11.86
CA SER A 291 -6.17 7.85 12.23
C SER A 291 -7.09 8.35 11.09
N SER A 292 -6.74 8.06 9.84
CA SER A 292 -7.42 8.53 8.62
C SER A 292 -8.94 8.22 8.59
N SER A 293 -9.67 9.03 7.82
CA SER A 293 -11.08 8.81 7.51
C SER A 293 -11.29 7.52 6.70
N ASN A 294 -10.43 7.26 5.73
CA ASN A 294 -10.57 6.19 4.76
C ASN A 294 -10.42 4.80 5.44
N LEU A 295 -11.17 3.81 4.95
CA LEU A 295 -11.09 2.43 5.42
C LEU A 295 -9.89 1.68 4.83
N ASP A 296 -9.50 2.00 3.59
CA ASP A 296 -8.45 1.29 2.87
C ASP A 296 -7.06 1.70 3.36
N ILE A 297 -6.84 3.00 3.61
CA ILE A 297 -5.62 3.52 4.29
C ILE A 297 -5.44 2.84 5.66
N ARG A 298 -6.53 2.68 6.42
CA ARG A 298 -6.51 1.98 7.72
C ARG A 298 -6.28 0.48 7.57
N TYR A 299 -6.64 -0.13 6.44
CA TYR A 299 -6.38 -1.54 6.16
C TYR A 299 -4.92 -1.79 5.74
N ASP A 300 -4.39 -0.96 4.84
CA ASP A 300 -2.97 -0.91 4.49
C ASP A 300 -2.10 -0.70 5.73
N GLY A 301 -2.45 0.27 6.58
CA GLY A 301 -1.77 0.53 7.84
C GLY A 301 -1.80 -0.67 8.81
N VAL A 302 -2.89 -1.43 8.88
CA VAL A 302 -2.96 -2.66 9.70
C VAL A 302 -1.97 -3.71 9.19
N ILE A 303 -1.86 -3.87 7.86
CA ILE A 303 -0.90 -4.79 7.25
C ILE A 303 0.53 -4.33 7.53
N VAL A 304 0.85 -3.06 7.28
CA VAL A 304 2.17 -2.45 7.53
C VAL A 304 2.60 -2.64 8.99
N PHE A 305 1.75 -2.30 9.97
CA PHE A 305 2.09 -2.50 11.39
C PHE A 305 2.25 -3.97 11.77
N SER A 306 1.43 -4.88 11.23
CA SER A 306 1.57 -6.32 11.53
C SER A 306 2.90 -6.88 11.00
N LEU A 307 3.31 -6.47 9.80
CA LEU A 307 4.56 -6.92 9.18
C LEU A 307 5.80 -6.37 9.89
N ILE A 308 5.73 -5.11 10.35
CA ILE A 308 6.77 -4.49 11.18
C ILE A 308 6.85 -5.21 12.54
N ALA A 309 5.73 -5.44 13.22
CA ALA A 309 5.73 -6.13 14.52
C ALA A 309 6.32 -7.55 14.43
N GLU A 310 6.02 -8.28 13.35
CA GLU A 310 6.52 -9.64 13.14
C GLU A 310 8.05 -9.69 12.91
N ASN A 311 8.60 -8.83 12.06
CA ASN A 311 10.00 -8.94 11.63
C ASN A 311 11.02 -8.20 12.52
N THR A 312 10.56 -7.45 13.51
CA THR A 312 11.45 -6.58 14.32
C THR A 312 11.99 -7.24 15.59
N THR A 313 13.07 -6.65 16.12
CA THR A 313 13.70 -7.09 17.37
C THR A 313 12.73 -6.96 18.55
N LYS A 314 12.87 -7.80 19.59
CA LYS A 314 11.95 -7.79 20.76
C LYS A 314 11.77 -6.38 21.35
N LEU A 315 12.86 -5.64 21.58
CA LEU A 315 12.83 -4.25 22.08
C LEU A 315 12.08 -3.24 21.18
N ARG A 316 11.94 -3.50 19.87
CA ARG A 316 11.13 -2.71 18.93
C ARG A 316 9.66 -3.16 18.96
N ARG A 317 9.41 -4.47 19.06
CA ARG A 317 8.07 -5.06 19.20
C ARG A 317 7.40 -4.69 20.52
N ASP A 318 8.12 -4.81 21.65
CA ASP A 318 7.65 -4.44 22.98
C ASP A 318 7.19 -2.97 22.99
N PHE A 319 7.96 -2.07 22.35
CA PHE A 319 7.58 -0.67 22.15
C PHE A 319 6.30 -0.51 21.31
N ILE A 320 6.11 -1.27 20.23
CA ILE A 320 4.84 -1.26 19.47
C ILE A 320 3.69 -1.70 20.37
N PHE A 321 3.88 -2.76 21.16
CA PHE A 321 2.86 -3.31 22.06
C PHE A 321 2.49 -2.33 23.18
N ASP A 322 3.46 -1.67 23.82
CA ASP A 322 3.20 -0.65 24.84
C ASP A 322 2.42 0.55 24.28
N ASN A 323 2.75 1.04 23.07
CA ASN A 323 1.99 2.13 22.45
C ASN A 323 0.59 1.68 21.97
N LEU A 324 0.44 0.45 21.48
CA LEU A 324 -0.88 -0.12 21.17
C LEU A 324 -1.73 -0.27 22.44
N LEU A 325 -1.12 -0.67 23.56
CA LEU A 325 -1.77 -0.77 24.86
C LEU A 325 -2.27 0.61 25.34
N GLU A 326 -1.47 1.68 25.18
CA GLU A 326 -1.89 3.06 25.45
C GLU A 326 -3.10 3.47 24.59
N ILE A 327 -3.11 3.14 23.29
CA ILE A 327 -4.25 3.40 22.39
C ILE A 327 -5.54 2.69 22.86
N LEU A 328 -5.43 1.47 23.41
CA LEU A 328 -6.57 0.74 23.97
C LEU A 328 -7.03 1.28 25.32
N LEU A 329 -6.11 1.82 26.14
CA LEU A 329 -6.38 2.40 27.46
C LEU A 329 -6.96 3.82 27.41
N ASN A 330 -6.92 4.49 26.26
CA ASN A 330 -7.50 5.82 26.07
C ASN A 330 -9.00 5.86 26.47
N PRO A 331 -9.48 6.96 27.08
CA PRO A 331 -10.74 7.00 27.84
C PRO A 331 -11.98 6.58 27.02
N LEU A 332 -12.46 5.38 27.33
CA LEU A 332 -13.67 4.80 26.75
C LEU A 332 -14.91 5.62 27.15
N GLY A 333 -15.75 5.94 26.18
CA GLY A 333 -16.97 6.74 26.36
C GLY A 333 -16.90 8.19 25.85
N ILE A 334 -15.70 8.72 25.54
CA ILE A 334 -15.60 10.01 24.83
C ILE A 334 -15.89 9.77 23.34
N THR A 335 -16.90 10.46 22.80
CA THR A 335 -17.39 10.32 21.41
C THR A 335 -16.47 10.94 20.34
N ASN A 336 -15.17 11.06 20.61
CA ASN A 336 -14.20 11.53 19.63
C ASN A 336 -13.91 10.42 18.61
N GLU A 337 -14.38 10.60 17.37
CA GLU A 337 -14.19 9.62 16.28
C GLU A 337 -12.73 9.20 16.10
N LEU A 338 -11.76 10.09 16.32
CA LEU A 338 -10.33 9.80 16.21
C LEU A 338 -9.90 8.69 17.17
N ILE A 339 -10.43 8.68 18.40
CA ILE A 339 -10.16 7.64 19.40
C ILE A 339 -10.78 6.31 18.94
N SER A 340 -12.03 6.33 18.48
CA SER A 340 -12.70 5.14 17.93
C SER A 340 -11.99 4.56 16.69
N ARG A 341 -11.47 5.42 15.80
CA ARG A 341 -10.65 5.01 14.64
C ARG A 341 -9.36 4.34 15.10
N ARG A 342 -8.62 4.96 16.03
CA ARG A 342 -7.37 4.40 16.60
C ARG A 342 -7.57 3.11 17.40
N GLN A 343 -8.63 2.99 18.20
CA GLN A 343 -8.99 1.74 18.88
C GLN A 343 -9.36 0.63 17.89
N THR A 344 -10.10 0.96 16.81
CA THR A 344 -10.39 0.01 15.72
C THR A 344 -9.12 -0.45 15.02
N PHE A 345 -8.17 0.47 14.83
CA PHE A 345 -6.87 0.18 14.23
C PHE A 345 -6.05 -0.76 15.12
N ALA A 346 -5.82 -0.40 16.38
CA ALA A 346 -5.03 -1.20 17.32
C ALA A 346 -5.59 -2.61 17.51
N THR A 347 -6.91 -2.75 17.70
CA THR A 347 -7.56 -4.06 17.81
C THR A 347 -7.49 -4.88 16.52
N LYS A 348 -7.45 -4.27 15.32
CA LYS A 348 -7.21 -4.96 14.05
C LYS A 348 -5.74 -5.35 13.82
N VAL A 349 -4.77 -4.56 14.29
CA VAL A 349 -3.35 -4.93 14.28
C VAL A 349 -3.13 -6.17 15.15
N LEU A 350 -3.59 -6.14 16.40
CA LEU A 350 -3.49 -7.29 17.30
C LEU A 350 -4.19 -8.54 16.72
N LEU A 351 -5.42 -8.43 16.20
CA LEU A 351 -6.15 -9.55 15.59
C LEU A 351 -5.50 -10.10 14.31
N THR A 352 -4.63 -9.33 13.65
CA THR A 352 -3.81 -9.83 12.53
C THR A 352 -2.61 -10.61 13.06
N ILE A 353 -1.93 -10.07 14.08
CA ILE A 353 -0.77 -10.70 14.74
C ILE A 353 -1.14 -12.04 15.40
N THR A 354 -2.28 -12.13 16.11
CA THR A 354 -2.70 -13.39 16.75
C THR A 354 -2.89 -14.53 15.75
N LYS A 355 -3.43 -14.23 14.55
CA LYS A 355 -3.70 -15.24 13.52
C LYS A 355 -2.45 -15.71 12.77
N GLN A 356 -1.41 -14.89 12.73
CA GLN A 356 -0.20 -15.18 11.95
C GLN A 356 0.68 -16.25 12.62
N ASN A 357 0.47 -16.53 13.92
CA ASN A 357 1.24 -17.51 14.71
C ASN A 357 2.77 -17.34 14.62
N GLY A 358 3.23 -16.15 14.25
CA GLY A 358 4.63 -15.79 14.11
C GLY A 358 5.27 -15.39 15.44
N ILE A 359 6.49 -14.88 15.36
CA ILE A 359 7.29 -14.46 16.52
C ILE A 359 6.56 -13.36 17.31
N ALA A 360 5.83 -12.45 16.64
CA ALA A 360 5.01 -11.44 17.31
C ALA A 360 3.76 -12.03 17.97
N GLY A 361 3.15 -13.05 17.38
CA GLY A 361 2.03 -13.79 18.00
C GLY A 361 2.45 -14.51 19.28
N LEU A 362 3.68 -15.05 19.30
CA LEU A 362 4.28 -15.65 20.50
C LEU A 362 4.58 -14.61 21.58
N THR A 363 5.23 -13.48 21.25
CA THR A 363 5.47 -12.41 22.25
C THR A 363 4.14 -11.82 22.77
N LEU A 364 3.13 -11.67 21.90
CA LEU A 364 1.81 -11.21 22.32
C LEU A 364 1.09 -12.22 23.23
N LYS A 365 1.42 -13.52 23.12
CA LYS A 365 0.94 -14.56 24.05
C LYS A 365 1.63 -14.47 25.41
N GLU A 366 2.95 -14.24 25.44
CA GLU A 366 3.72 -14.01 26.68
C GLU A 366 3.17 -12.83 27.50
N ASP A 367 2.87 -11.71 26.84
CA ASP A 367 2.38 -10.48 27.48
C ASP A 367 0.85 -10.30 27.46
N PHE A 368 0.06 -11.34 27.11
CA PHE A 368 -1.39 -11.19 26.88
C PHE A 368 -2.17 -10.70 28.11
N GLU A 369 -1.69 -11.02 29.32
CA GLU A 369 -2.30 -10.55 30.58
C GLU A 369 -2.44 -9.02 30.64
N ARG A 370 -1.49 -8.27 30.05
CA ARG A 370 -1.54 -6.79 29.98
C ARG A 370 -2.70 -6.30 29.09
N PHE A 371 -2.99 -7.03 28.03
CA PHE A 371 -4.03 -6.70 27.05
C PHE A 371 -5.42 -7.19 27.46
N LEU A 372 -5.50 -8.18 28.35
CA LEU A 372 -6.75 -8.83 28.76
C LEU A 372 -7.81 -7.82 29.26
N VAL A 373 -7.45 -6.96 30.23
CA VAL A 373 -8.37 -5.96 30.80
C VAL A 373 -8.78 -4.89 29.77
N PRO A 374 -7.86 -4.23 29.01
CA PRO A 374 -8.24 -3.33 27.93
C PRO A 374 -9.19 -3.95 26.89
N LEU A 375 -8.91 -5.17 26.42
CA LEU A 375 -9.73 -5.86 25.43
C LEU A 375 -11.12 -6.21 26.00
N CYS A 376 -11.20 -6.63 27.26
CA CYS A 376 -12.48 -6.79 27.97
C CYS A 376 -13.27 -5.48 28.03
N LYS A 377 -12.64 -4.35 28.41
CA LYS A 377 -13.32 -3.04 28.45
C LYS A 377 -13.81 -2.59 27.07
N ILE A 378 -13.08 -2.90 26.00
CA ILE A 378 -13.51 -2.61 24.62
C ILE A 378 -14.69 -3.50 24.18
N ILE A 379 -14.85 -4.71 24.72
CA ILE A 379 -16.08 -5.51 24.51
C ILE A 379 -17.31 -4.83 25.15
N GLY A 380 -17.11 -4.10 26.26
CA GLY A 380 -18.14 -3.25 26.86
C GLY A 380 -18.42 -1.94 26.12
N ASN A 381 -17.55 -1.51 25.20
CA ASN A 381 -17.74 -0.26 24.44
C ASN A 381 -18.69 -0.47 23.24
N THR A 382 -19.99 -0.32 23.50
CA THR A 382 -21.07 -0.43 22.49
C THR A 382 -21.02 0.64 21.40
N VAL A 383 -20.29 1.75 21.61
CA VAL A 383 -20.14 2.83 20.61
C VAL A 383 -19.27 2.39 19.42
N ASN A 384 -18.36 1.43 19.61
CA ASN A 384 -17.38 1.03 18.60
C ASN A 384 -17.43 -0.48 18.29
N PHE A 385 -18.49 -0.89 17.60
CA PHE A 385 -18.71 -2.27 17.19
C PHE A 385 -17.52 -2.91 16.44
N SER A 386 -16.73 -2.14 15.67
CA SER A 386 -15.58 -2.71 14.94
C SER A 386 -14.40 -3.04 15.86
N ALA A 387 -14.15 -2.26 16.90
CA ALA A 387 -13.14 -2.58 17.91
C ALA A 387 -13.65 -3.67 18.87
N GLN A 388 -14.93 -3.61 19.25
CA GLN A 388 -15.64 -4.60 20.06
C GLN A 388 -15.55 -6.00 19.42
N LYS A 389 -15.97 -6.15 18.16
CA LYS A 389 -15.92 -7.39 17.35
C LYS A 389 -14.51 -7.91 17.12
N SER A 390 -13.50 -7.03 17.11
CA SER A 390 -12.09 -7.43 16.95
C SER A 390 -11.53 -7.95 18.28
N SER A 391 -11.82 -7.25 19.39
CA SER A 391 -11.41 -7.65 20.76
C SER A 391 -12.03 -8.97 21.19
N ALA A 392 -13.33 -9.15 20.91
CA ALA A 392 -14.04 -10.41 21.14
C ALA A 392 -13.38 -11.60 20.41
N LYS A 393 -12.89 -11.39 19.17
CA LYS A 393 -12.18 -12.43 18.42
C LYS A 393 -10.79 -12.73 18.96
N ILE A 394 -10.05 -11.72 19.47
CA ILE A 394 -8.76 -11.92 20.12
C ILE A 394 -8.92 -12.77 21.40
N ILE A 395 -9.90 -12.43 22.25
CA ILE A 395 -10.15 -13.16 23.50
C ILE A 395 -10.59 -14.60 23.21
N THR A 396 -11.47 -14.83 22.24
CA THR A 396 -11.89 -16.20 21.85
C THR A 396 -10.75 -17.02 21.26
N HIS A 397 -9.76 -16.41 20.58
CA HIS A 397 -8.54 -17.09 20.11
C HIS A 397 -7.71 -17.61 21.29
N TYR A 398 -7.31 -16.72 22.21
CA TYR A 398 -6.46 -17.10 23.34
C TYR A 398 -7.18 -17.97 24.38
N TYR A 399 -8.51 -17.86 24.53
CA TYR A 399 -9.29 -18.78 25.37
C TYR A 399 -9.25 -20.23 24.88
N CYS A 400 -9.15 -20.45 23.56
CA CYS A 400 -9.01 -21.78 22.97
C CYS A 400 -7.54 -22.27 23.00
N ASP A 401 -6.59 -21.36 22.78
CA ASP A 401 -5.16 -21.70 22.63
C ASP A 401 -4.38 -21.76 23.96
N ASP A 402 -4.92 -21.25 25.06
CA ASP A 402 -4.20 -21.13 26.32
C ASP A 402 -5.03 -21.49 27.56
N PRO A 403 -4.66 -22.54 28.31
CA PRO A 403 -5.39 -22.98 29.49
C PRO A 403 -5.28 -22.03 30.68
N HIS A 404 -4.25 -21.17 30.75
CA HIS A 404 -4.08 -20.17 31.80
C HIS A 404 -4.94 -18.93 31.52
N ILE A 405 -4.95 -18.42 30.28
CA ILE A 405 -5.87 -17.34 29.90
C ILE A 405 -7.33 -17.77 30.07
N LYS A 406 -7.64 -19.04 29.80
CA LYS A 406 -8.95 -19.63 30.11
C LYS A 406 -9.32 -19.54 31.59
N THR A 407 -8.45 -19.92 32.53
CA THR A 407 -8.78 -19.85 33.97
C THR A 407 -8.88 -18.42 34.48
N LEU A 408 -8.08 -17.49 33.96
CA LEU A 408 -8.22 -16.05 34.25
C LEU A 408 -9.60 -15.53 33.82
N LEU A 409 -10.05 -15.87 32.60
CA LEU A 409 -11.37 -15.50 32.08
C LEU A 409 -12.51 -16.13 32.89
N GLU A 410 -12.46 -17.45 33.15
CA GLU A 410 -13.45 -18.16 33.97
C GLU A 410 -13.49 -17.68 35.44
N ASN A 411 -12.40 -17.05 35.93
CA ASN A 411 -12.37 -16.44 37.25
C ASN A 411 -13.11 -15.11 37.33
N ALA A 412 -12.99 -14.27 36.29
CA ALA A 412 -13.47 -12.90 36.26
C ALA A 412 -14.88 -12.75 35.64
N ILE A 413 -15.21 -13.53 34.61
CA ILE A 413 -16.42 -13.33 33.77
C ILE A 413 -17.40 -14.51 33.97
N PRO A 414 -18.72 -14.28 34.01
CA PRO A 414 -19.72 -15.36 34.07
C PRO A 414 -19.55 -16.39 32.93
N THR A 415 -19.52 -17.68 33.28
CA THR A 415 -19.25 -18.79 32.35
C THR A 415 -20.21 -18.86 31.16
N ASP A 416 -21.49 -18.52 31.35
CA ASP A 416 -22.46 -18.45 30.25
C ASP A 416 -22.13 -17.33 29.24
N TRP A 417 -21.55 -16.21 29.70
CA TRP A 417 -21.14 -15.12 28.82
C TRP A 417 -19.89 -15.51 28.04
N ILE A 418 -18.92 -16.16 28.68
CA ILE A 418 -17.74 -16.74 28.02
C ILE A 418 -18.15 -17.76 26.97
N ARG A 419 -19.09 -18.67 27.29
CA ARG A 419 -19.59 -19.66 26.33
C ARG A 419 -20.25 -18.99 25.12
N ASN A 420 -21.05 -17.95 25.33
CA ASN A 420 -21.70 -17.25 24.22
C ASN A 420 -20.69 -16.45 23.37
N LEU A 421 -19.70 -15.80 24.01
CA LEU A 421 -18.59 -15.09 23.37
C LEU A 421 -17.71 -16.01 22.51
N THR A 422 -17.53 -17.25 22.95
CA THR A 422 -16.68 -18.24 22.27
C THR A 422 -17.39 -19.01 21.16
N LEU A 423 -18.71 -19.22 21.30
CA LEU A 423 -19.55 -19.83 20.26
C LEU A 423 -19.73 -18.91 19.03
N ASP A 424 -20.09 -17.64 19.24
CA ASP A 424 -20.00 -16.62 18.18
C ASP A 424 -19.70 -15.22 18.77
N PRO A 425 -18.44 -14.75 18.63
CA PRO A 425 -18.05 -13.39 19.00
C PRO A 425 -18.91 -12.29 18.34
N HIS A 426 -19.48 -12.55 17.15
CA HIS A 426 -20.27 -11.57 16.43
C HIS A 426 -21.67 -11.39 17.01
N THR A 427 -22.42 -12.48 17.14
CA THR A 427 -23.76 -12.49 17.74
C THR A 427 -23.72 -12.13 19.22
N PHE A 428 -22.61 -12.40 19.93
CA PHE A 428 -22.40 -11.88 21.28
C PHE A 428 -22.31 -10.34 21.31
N CYS A 429 -21.46 -9.73 20.48
CA CYS A 429 -21.33 -8.27 20.42
C CYS A 429 -22.63 -7.56 20.00
N LEU A 430 -23.42 -8.16 19.09
CA LEU A 430 -24.72 -7.60 18.65
C LEU A 430 -25.80 -7.65 19.73
N ASN A 431 -25.77 -8.64 20.62
CA ASN A 431 -26.79 -8.88 21.64
C ASN A 431 -26.31 -8.52 23.06
N ILE A 432 -25.29 -7.66 23.20
CA ILE A 432 -24.78 -7.26 24.50
C ILE A 432 -25.79 -6.34 25.21
N ASN A 433 -26.24 -6.74 26.40
CA ASN A 433 -27.13 -5.93 27.22
C ASN A 433 -26.33 -4.85 27.98
N GLN A 434 -26.98 -3.74 28.35
CA GLN A 434 -26.32 -2.66 29.11
C GLN A 434 -25.61 -3.17 30.37
N ILE A 435 -26.23 -4.08 31.12
CA ILE A 435 -25.64 -4.71 32.32
C ILE A 435 -24.34 -5.47 32.00
N GLN A 436 -24.25 -6.08 30.81
CA GLN A 436 -23.03 -6.76 30.36
C GLN A 436 -21.97 -5.73 29.93
N ALA A 437 -22.38 -4.67 29.24
CA ALA A 437 -21.49 -3.59 28.84
C ALA A 437 -20.87 -2.87 30.06
N ASP A 438 -21.70 -2.47 31.03
CA ASP A 438 -21.29 -1.85 32.29
C ASP A 438 -20.33 -2.77 33.07
N PHE A 439 -20.64 -4.07 33.15
CA PHE A 439 -19.76 -5.06 33.76
C PHE A 439 -18.38 -5.09 33.08
N PHE A 440 -18.34 -5.22 31.75
CA PHE A 440 -17.10 -5.27 31.00
C PHE A 440 -16.26 -3.99 31.15
N LEU A 441 -16.89 -2.81 31.20
CA LEU A 441 -16.23 -1.54 31.46
C LEU A 441 -15.67 -1.44 32.90
N SER A 442 -16.37 -2.03 33.87
CA SER A 442 -16.01 -2.01 35.30
C SER A 442 -14.89 -2.98 35.69
N LEU A 443 -14.46 -3.88 34.81
CA LEU A 443 -13.44 -4.90 35.14
C LEU A 443 -12.10 -4.27 35.55
N GLU A 444 -11.57 -4.69 36.69
CA GLU A 444 -10.24 -4.29 37.19
C GLU A 444 -9.28 -5.50 37.17
N PRO A 445 -7.95 -5.28 37.07
CA PRO A 445 -6.97 -6.38 37.01
C PRO A 445 -7.10 -7.40 38.15
N GLU A 446 -7.47 -6.94 39.35
CA GLU A 446 -7.69 -7.79 40.54
C GLU A 446 -8.79 -8.85 40.34
N SER A 447 -9.74 -8.60 39.43
CA SER A 447 -10.85 -9.53 39.12
C SER A 447 -10.38 -10.86 38.54
N PHE A 448 -9.21 -10.87 37.90
CA PHE A 448 -8.63 -12.04 37.23
C PHE A 448 -7.72 -12.85 38.18
N LEU A 449 -7.19 -12.20 39.23
CA LEU A 449 -6.24 -12.78 40.20
C LEU A 449 -6.90 -13.59 41.32
N ILE A 450 -8.18 -13.96 41.19
CA ILE A 450 -8.92 -14.65 42.26
C ILE A 450 -8.47 -16.11 42.38
N ASP A 451 -7.52 -16.34 43.28
CA ASP A 451 -7.05 -17.67 43.65
C ASP A 451 -8.22 -18.59 44.07
N VAL A 452 -8.28 -19.79 43.47
CA VAL A 452 -9.39 -20.74 43.61
C VAL A 452 -9.56 -21.19 45.06
N SER A 453 -8.48 -21.15 45.85
CA SER A 453 -8.46 -21.39 47.29
C SER A 453 -9.40 -20.47 48.07
N ALA A 454 -9.52 -19.20 47.65
CA ALA A 454 -10.30 -18.17 48.34
C ALA A 454 -11.81 -18.36 48.12
N LYS A 455 -12.24 -18.58 46.87
CA LYS A 455 -13.64 -18.90 46.52
C LYS A 455 -14.14 -20.13 47.28
N GLN A 456 -13.35 -21.22 47.32
CA GLN A 456 -13.71 -22.42 48.10
C GLN A 456 -13.81 -22.14 49.61
N THR A 457 -12.91 -21.31 50.15
CA THR A 457 -12.92 -20.96 51.59
C THR A 457 -14.11 -20.09 51.97
N GLN A 458 -14.52 -19.14 51.13
CA GLN A 458 -15.74 -18.35 51.33
C GLN A 458 -17.00 -19.22 51.23
N ILE A 459 -17.10 -20.11 50.22
CA ILE A 459 -18.24 -21.03 50.08
C ILE A 459 -18.33 -21.99 51.28
N ARG A 460 -17.21 -22.50 51.80
CA ARG A 460 -17.17 -23.30 53.04
C ARG A 460 -17.65 -22.50 54.25
N LYS A 461 -17.21 -21.24 54.41
CA LYS A 461 -17.68 -20.36 55.51
C LYS A 461 -19.17 -20.06 55.41
N ALA A 462 -19.68 -19.74 54.22
CA ALA A 462 -21.10 -19.49 53.96
C ALA A 462 -21.97 -20.72 54.24
N THR A 463 -21.56 -21.90 53.76
CA THR A 463 -22.29 -23.16 54.03
C THR A 463 -22.23 -23.58 55.49
N THR A 464 -21.13 -23.36 56.23
CA THR A 464 -21.13 -23.58 57.69
C THR A 464 -22.04 -22.60 58.42
N LYS A 465 -22.09 -21.31 58.03
CA LYS A 465 -22.99 -20.32 58.64
C LYS A 465 -24.46 -20.68 58.42
N ALA A 466 -24.85 -20.97 57.18
CA ALA A 466 -26.21 -21.42 56.84
C ALA A 466 -26.61 -22.71 57.60
N ARG A 467 -25.67 -23.65 57.77
CA ARG A 467 -25.90 -24.92 58.50
C ARG A 467 -25.98 -24.75 60.03
N LEU A 468 -25.46 -23.66 60.58
CA LEU A 468 -25.68 -23.24 61.97
C LEU A 468 -27.02 -22.54 62.14
N GLU A 469 -27.36 -21.60 61.26
CA GLU A 469 -28.64 -20.89 61.27
C GLU A 469 -29.84 -21.83 61.10
N LEU A 470 -29.72 -22.86 60.26
CA LEU A 470 -30.75 -23.89 60.10
C LEU A 470 -30.96 -24.69 61.40
N LYS A 471 -29.88 -25.05 62.10
CA LYS A 471 -29.94 -25.76 63.39
C LYS A 471 -30.60 -24.93 64.48
N HIS A 472 -30.28 -23.64 64.58
CA HIS A 472 -30.93 -22.75 65.55
C HIS A 472 -32.44 -22.61 65.28
N ARG A 473 -32.88 -22.57 64.01
CA ARG A 473 -34.31 -22.60 63.67
C ARG A 473 -34.99 -23.93 64.04
N THR A 474 -34.31 -25.08 63.90
CA THR A 474 -34.93 -26.38 64.25
C THR A 474 -35.15 -26.55 65.76
N GLN A 475 -34.36 -25.88 66.61
CA GLN A 475 -34.52 -25.98 68.07
C GLN A 475 -35.59 -25.06 68.67
N GLN A 476 -36.11 -24.07 67.92
CA GLN A 476 -37.09 -23.10 68.44
C GLN A 476 -38.57 -23.44 68.16
N GLN A 477 -38.87 -24.48 67.36
CA GLN A 477 -40.24 -24.90 67.03
C GLN A 477 -40.70 -26.16 67.80
N GLY A 478 -40.15 -26.37 69.00
CA GLY A 478 -40.29 -27.61 69.78
C GLY A 478 -41.35 -27.62 70.90
N GLN A 479 -42.31 -26.70 70.93
CA GLN A 479 -43.39 -26.66 71.95
C GLN A 479 -44.77 -26.29 71.36
N TYR A 480 -45.83 -26.75 72.02
CA TYR A 480 -47.27 -26.53 71.76
C TYR A 480 -47.93 -27.24 70.55
N GLY A 481 -48.19 -28.53 70.72
CA GLY A 481 -49.57 -29.07 70.86
C GLY A 481 -50.67 -28.71 69.84
N SER A 482 -50.86 -29.60 68.85
CA SER A 482 -52.12 -30.29 68.48
C SER A 482 -53.51 -29.61 68.58
N ILE A 483 -54.34 -29.78 67.52
CA ILE A 483 -55.64 -30.53 67.47
C ILE A 483 -56.33 -30.28 66.08
N ILE A 484 -57.36 -31.08 65.73
CA ILE A 484 -58.26 -31.03 64.53
C ILE A 484 -57.78 -31.69 63.20
N LYS A 485 -58.40 -32.84 62.89
CA LYS A 485 -58.80 -33.36 61.54
C LYS A 485 -60.29 -32.97 61.31
N PRO A 486 -60.94 -33.07 60.11
CA PRO A 486 -60.71 -34.00 58.98
C PRO A 486 -60.94 -33.32 57.58
N THR A 487 -61.37 -33.88 56.42
CA THR A 487 -61.80 -35.22 55.92
C THR A 487 -61.74 -35.26 54.37
N ILE A 488 -61.40 -36.40 53.74
CA ILE A 488 -61.89 -36.88 52.40
C ILE A 488 -61.47 -36.02 51.16
N ALA A 489 -61.29 -36.51 49.92
CA ALA A 489 -61.47 -37.81 49.24
C ALA A 489 -60.16 -38.20 48.47
N LEU A 490 -59.82 -39.47 48.20
CA LEU A 490 -60.35 -40.40 47.16
C LEU A 490 -60.24 -39.84 45.71
N ARG A 491 -59.76 -40.57 44.68
CA ARG A 491 -59.43 -42.02 44.62
C ARG A 491 -58.49 -42.39 43.44
N GLU A 492 -57.84 -43.55 43.62
CA GLU A 492 -57.43 -44.55 42.60
C GLU A 492 -56.60 -44.19 41.35
N SER A 493 -55.34 -44.66 41.43
CA SER A 493 -54.53 -45.29 40.37
C SER A 493 -55.15 -46.64 39.92
N PRO A 494 -54.53 -47.54 39.11
CA PRO A 494 -53.15 -47.55 38.56
C PRO A 494 -53.04 -48.01 37.09
N PHE A 495 -51.80 -48.15 36.57
CA PHE A 495 -51.20 -49.47 36.25
C PHE A 495 -49.72 -49.33 35.87
N ARG A 496 -48.95 -50.42 36.03
CA ARG A 496 -47.55 -50.56 35.55
C ARG A 496 -47.51 -51.58 34.41
N PHE A 497 -46.57 -51.42 33.48
CA PHE A 497 -45.89 -52.56 32.85
C PHE A 497 -44.45 -52.20 32.47
N ASN A 498 -43.52 -53.12 32.72
CA ASN A 498 -42.17 -53.10 32.16
C ASN A 498 -42.11 -54.08 30.99
N VAL A 499 -41.52 -53.70 29.86
CA VAL A 499 -40.92 -54.62 28.88
C VAL A 499 -39.64 -53.98 28.35
N THR A 500 -38.59 -54.79 28.18
CA THR A 500 -37.28 -54.41 27.64
C THR A 500 -37.05 -55.05 26.28
N THR A 501 -36.55 -54.30 25.29
CA THR A 501 -35.86 -54.85 24.11
C THR A 501 -34.80 -53.88 23.60
N ASN A 502 -33.60 -54.39 23.31
CA ASN A 502 -32.60 -53.71 22.49
C ASN A 502 -32.88 -54.00 21.01
N VAL A 503 -32.66 -53.02 20.13
CA VAL A 503 -32.22 -53.24 18.74
C VAL A 503 -31.30 -52.07 18.35
N ASP A 504 -30.06 -52.36 17.96
CA ASP A 504 -29.17 -51.39 17.30
C ASP A 504 -29.62 -51.12 15.86
N LEU A 505 -29.50 -49.87 15.39
CA LEU A 505 -29.47 -49.60 13.95
C LEU A 505 -28.67 -48.33 13.61
N ASN A 506 -27.35 -48.50 13.49
CA ASN A 506 -26.49 -47.55 12.77
C ASN A 506 -26.77 -47.64 11.26
N ALA A 507 -27.43 -46.65 10.66
CA ALA A 507 -27.38 -46.41 9.22
C ALA A 507 -27.87 -44.99 8.86
N LEU A 508 -27.33 -44.46 7.76
CA LEU A 508 -27.85 -43.30 7.00
C LEU A 508 -28.01 -41.96 7.77
N PHE A 509 -27.03 -41.07 7.59
CA PHE A 509 -27.26 -39.85 6.81
C PHE A 509 -25.93 -39.30 6.27
N GLN A 510 -25.70 -39.52 4.97
CA GLN A 510 -24.78 -38.75 4.14
C GLN A 510 -25.61 -38.10 3.02
N GLN A 511 -25.57 -36.77 2.94
CA GLN A 511 -25.76 -35.97 1.73
C GLN A 511 -25.17 -34.58 1.98
#